data_AF-A0A3C1D706-F1
#
_entry.id   AF-A0A3C1D706-F1
#
_cell.length_a   1.000
_cell.length_b   1.000
_cell.length_c   1.000
_cell.angle_alpha   90.00
_cell.angle_beta   90.00
_cell.angle_gamma   90.00
#
_symmetry.space_group_name_H-M   'P 1'
#
loop_
_entity.id
_entity.type
_entity.pdbx_description
1 polymer ?
#
loop_
_entity_poly.entity_id
_entity_poly.type
_entity_poly.pdbx_seq_one_letter_code
_entity_poly.pdbx_strand_id
1 'polypeptide(L)'
;VERVLRDSRVVAATLTGSEPAGRSLASIAGSEVKHVVLELGGSDPFVVMPTADLDAAASVAVTARNQNNGQSCIAAKRFIVHTDVYDDFVGRFVQKTAALRVGDPLEDGTDVGPVATESGRDELAELVGDAIERGAQVLTGGSVPDRPGWFYPPTVLAGITRDMRLFQEEAFGPVATVYRVDSREEAVEIANATTFGLSSSLWSSDDDEIDWFIDRLEA
;
A
#
# COMPACT_ATOMS: atom_id res chain seq x y z
N VAL A 1 27.03 -6.28 -2.77
CA VAL A 1 26.64 -6.09 -4.19
C VAL A 1 27.69 -5.35 -5.01
N GLU A 2 28.36 -4.33 -4.47
CA GLU A 2 29.33 -3.49 -5.20
C GLU A 2 30.42 -4.26 -5.97
N ARG A 3 31.07 -5.25 -5.36
CA ARG A 3 32.08 -6.07 -6.04
C ARG A 3 31.57 -6.71 -7.34
N VAL A 4 30.29 -7.11 -7.37
CA VAL A 4 29.64 -7.66 -8.57
C VAL A 4 29.41 -6.55 -9.59
N LEU A 5 28.92 -5.40 -9.15
CA LEU A 5 28.66 -4.24 -10.01
C LEU A 5 29.92 -3.64 -10.62
N ARG A 6 31.09 -3.78 -9.99
CA ARG A 6 32.38 -3.32 -10.56
C ARG A 6 33.11 -4.38 -11.38
N ASP A 7 32.60 -5.60 -11.43
CA ASP A 7 33.21 -6.64 -12.27
C ASP A 7 32.93 -6.35 -13.74
N SER A 8 33.99 -6.22 -14.55
CA SER A 8 33.90 -5.95 -15.99
C SER A 8 33.05 -6.96 -16.79
N ARG A 9 32.82 -8.17 -16.25
CA ARG A 9 31.98 -9.21 -16.90
C ARG A 9 30.49 -8.94 -16.74
N VAL A 10 30.10 -8.14 -15.74
CA VAL A 10 28.71 -7.75 -15.51
C VAL A 10 28.42 -6.50 -16.33
N VAL A 11 27.48 -6.57 -17.28
CA VAL A 11 27.20 -5.46 -18.21
C VAL A 11 25.90 -4.71 -17.88
N ALA A 12 25.06 -5.27 -17.01
CA ALA A 12 23.80 -4.68 -16.57
C ALA A 12 23.42 -5.22 -15.18
N ALA A 13 22.51 -4.54 -14.50
CA ALA A 13 21.95 -4.99 -13.23
C ALA A 13 20.43 -4.76 -13.17
N THR A 14 19.74 -5.60 -12.40
CA THR A 14 18.33 -5.41 -12.07
C THR A 14 18.15 -5.55 -10.57
N LEU A 15 17.28 -4.74 -9.98
CA LEU A 15 16.93 -4.83 -8.56
C LEU A 15 15.43 -4.65 -8.37
N THR A 16 14.83 -5.59 -7.65
CA THR A 16 13.50 -5.46 -7.08
C THR A 16 13.63 -5.34 -5.57
N GLY A 17 13.17 -4.25 -4.97
CA GLY A 17 13.35 -4.02 -3.54
C GLY A 17 13.06 -2.58 -3.10
N SER A 18 13.67 -2.15 -1.99
CA SER A 18 13.39 -0.82 -1.44
C SER A 18 14.09 0.30 -2.21
N GLU A 19 13.53 1.52 -2.16
CA GLU A 19 14.15 2.69 -2.80
C GLU A 19 15.60 2.97 -2.32
N PRO A 20 15.95 2.84 -1.02
CA PRO A 20 17.34 3.02 -0.57
C PRO A 20 18.30 2.02 -1.22
N ALA A 21 17.87 0.76 -1.38
CA ALA A 21 18.66 -0.27 -2.04
C ALA A 21 18.82 0.03 -3.54
N GLY A 22 17.75 0.46 -4.20
CA GLY A 22 17.76 0.91 -5.60
C GLY A 22 18.70 2.09 -5.85
N ARG A 23 18.63 3.14 -5.01
CA ARG A 23 19.50 4.31 -5.08
C ARG A 23 20.98 3.94 -4.93
N SER A 24 21.28 3.05 -3.97
CA SER A 24 22.65 2.55 -3.74
C SER A 24 23.18 1.79 -4.97
N LEU A 25 22.39 0.85 -5.51
CA LEU A 25 22.78 0.07 -6.68
C LEU A 25 22.96 0.96 -7.93
N ALA A 26 22.01 1.86 -8.20
CA ALA A 26 22.05 2.74 -9.36
C ALA A 26 23.23 3.70 -9.33
N SER A 27 23.58 4.25 -8.15
CA SER A 27 24.76 5.11 -8.00
C SER A 27 26.06 4.39 -8.38
N ILE A 28 26.25 3.17 -7.89
CA ILE A 28 27.44 2.36 -8.20
C ILE A 28 27.44 1.97 -9.68
N ALA A 29 26.33 1.46 -10.21
CA ALA A 29 26.23 1.05 -11.61
C ALA A 29 26.45 2.23 -12.57
N GLY A 30 25.96 3.42 -12.21
CA GLY A 30 26.20 4.66 -12.95
C GLY A 30 27.68 5.04 -13.01
N SER A 31 28.44 4.82 -11.92
CA SER A 31 29.90 5.04 -11.91
C SER A 31 30.67 4.11 -12.86
N GLU A 32 30.06 2.98 -13.23
CA GLU A 32 30.61 1.98 -14.14
C GLU A 32 29.94 2.02 -15.54
N VAL A 33 29.03 2.97 -15.79
CA VAL A 33 28.26 3.13 -17.03
C VAL A 33 27.48 1.85 -17.41
N LYS A 34 26.83 1.22 -16.43
CA LYS A 34 26.03 -0.01 -16.61
C LYS A 34 24.54 0.28 -16.71
N HIS A 35 23.85 -0.45 -17.58
CA HIS A 35 22.39 -0.38 -17.68
C HIS A 35 21.74 -0.96 -16.41
N VAL A 36 20.69 -0.29 -15.92
CA VAL A 36 19.97 -0.71 -14.72
C VAL A 36 18.46 -0.62 -14.94
N VAL A 37 17.75 -1.65 -14.46
CA VAL A 37 16.30 -1.63 -14.28
C VAL A 37 16.01 -1.75 -12.78
N LEU A 38 15.10 -0.91 -12.27
CA LEU A 38 14.72 -0.87 -10.86
C LEU A 38 13.21 -1.02 -10.73
N GLU A 39 12.78 -1.99 -9.94
CA GLU A 39 11.40 -2.19 -9.50
C GLU A 39 11.36 -1.92 -7.99
N LEU A 40 10.83 -0.77 -7.57
CA LEU A 40 10.99 -0.30 -6.18
C LEU A 40 9.69 -0.41 -5.38
N GLY A 41 9.61 0.31 -4.26
CA GLY A 41 8.41 0.37 -3.42
C GLY A 41 7.24 1.07 -4.12
N GLY A 42 6.03 0.87 -3.60
CA GLY A 42 4.81 1.48 -4.12
C GLY A 42 3.89 1.95 -3.01
N SER A 43 3.04 2.94 -3.28
CA SER A 43 1.93 3.34 -2.40
C SER A 43 0.65 3.44 -3.19
N ASP A 44 0.27 2.32 -3.81
CA ASP A 44 -0.77 2.25 -4.83
C ASP A 44 -2.11 2.81 -4.34
N PRO A 45 -2.70 3.77 -5.08
CA PRO A 45 -4.03 4.28 -4.80
C PRO A 45 -5.11 3.31 -5.28
N PHE A 46 -6.17 3.20 -4.49
CA PHE A 46 -7.40 2.47 -4.80
C PHE A 46 -8.55 3.47 -4.76
N VAL A 47 -8.95 3.94 -5.94
CA VAL A 47 -9.94 4.99 -6.12
C VAL A 47 -11.33 4.38 -6.26
N VAL A 48 -12.31 4.88 -5.50
CA VAL A 48 -13.71 4.43 -5.56
C VAL A 48 -14.62 5.63 -5.77
N MET A 49 -15.30 5.62 -6.93
CA MET A 49 -16.17 6.69 -7.39
C MET A 49 -17.66 6.33 -7.26
N PRO A 50 -18.60 7.29 -7.36
CA PRO A 50 -20.01 7.08 -7.02
C PRO A 50 -20.71 5.93 -7.76
N THR A 51 -20.30 5.65 -9.00
CA THR A 51 -20.92 4.62 -9.85
C THR A 51 -20.31 3.22 -9.66
N ALA A 52 -19.38 3.06 -8.71
CA ALA A 52 -18.73 1.80 -8.41
C ALA A 52 -19.71 0.75 -7.86
N ASP A 53 -19.49 -0.52 -8.22
CA ASP A 53 -20.05 -1.64 -7.45
C ASP A 53 -19.31 -1.74 -6.11
N LEU A 54 -19.94 -1.24 -5.04
CA LEU A 54 -19.31 -1.15 -3.73
C LEU A 54 -19.06 -2.51 -3.06
N ASP A 55 -19.85 -3.56 -3.36
CA ASP A 55 -19.59 -4.88 -2.77
C ASP A 55 -18.41 -5.57 -3.46
N ALA A 56 -18.36 -5.47 -4.80
CA ALA A 56 -17.22 -5.95 -5.57
C ALA A 56 -15.95 -5.18 -5.20
N ALA A 57 -16.02 -3.85 -5.15
CA ALA A 57 -14.90 -2.98 -4.79
C ALA A 57 -14.38 -3.29 -3.39
N ALA A 58 -15.26 -3.38 -2.39
CA ALA A 58 -14.85 -3.70 -1.02
C ALA A 58 -14.23 -5.10 -0.92
N SER A 59 -14.73 -6.09 -1.66
CA SER A 59 -14.18 -7.45 -1.64
C SER A 59 -12.77 -7.50 -2.25
N VAL A 60 -12.57 -6.83 -3.39
CA VAL A 60 -11.24 -6.74 -4.00
C VAL A 60 -10.30 -5.87 -3.18
N ALA A 61 -10.79 -4.80 -2.53
CA ALA A 61 -9.99 -3.98 -1.62
C ALA A 61 -9.35 -4.81 -0.49
N VAL A 62 -10.12 -5.71 0.12
CA VAL A 62 -9.62 -6.63 1.15
C VAL A 62 -8.51 -7.51 0.60
N THR A 63 -8.73 -8.16 -0.55
CA THR A 63 -7.71 -9.00 -1.19
C THR A 63 -6.47 -8.20 -1.57
N ALA A 64 -6.65 -7.05 -2.24
CA ALA A 64 -5.57 -6.23 -2.75
C ALA A 64 -4.64 -5.71 -1.63
N ARG A 65 -5.20 -5.39 -0.45
CA ARG A 65 -4.40 -4.96 0.70
C ARG A 65 -3.76 -6.12 1.46
N ASN A 66 -4.47 -7.23 1.62
CA ASN A 66 -4.07 -8.26 2.59
C ASN A 66 -3.42 -9.49 1.96
N GLN A 67 -3.44 -9.63 0.63
CA GLN A 67 -2.68 -10.68 -0.07
C GLN A 67 -1.20 -10.62 0.33
N ASN A 68 -0.60 -11.79 0.56
CA ASN A 68 0.77 -11.91 1.06
C ASN A 68 1.03 -11.08 2.33
N ASN A 69 0.03 -10.95 3.20
CA ASN A 69 0.05 -10.12 4.41
C ASN A 69 0.35 -8.64 4.09
N GLY A 70 -0.04 -8.18 2.90
CA GLY A 70 0.22 -6.83 2.39
C GLY A 70 1.68 -6.54 2.00
N GLN A 71 2.54 -7.56 2.00
CA GLN A 71 3.94 -7.45 1.60
C GLN A 71 4.07 -7.61 0.08
N SER A 72 3.50 -6.65 -0.65
CA SER A 72 3.57 -6.59 -2.10
C SER A 72 3.71 -5.14 -2.54
N CYS A 73 4.61 -4.90 -3.51
CA CYS A 73 4.85 -3.57 -4.06
C CYS A 73 3.57 -2.99 -4.68
N ILE A 74 2.77 -3.84 -5.34
CA ILE A 74 1.50 -3.46 -6.00
C ILE A 74 0.25 -3.63 -5.11
N ALA A 75 0.41 -3.89 -3.81
CA ALA A 75 -0.76 -3.96 -2.93
C ALA A 75 -1.32 -2.56 -2.69
N ALA A 76 -2.64 -2.37 -2.86
CA ALA A 76 -3.37 -1.11 -2.66
C ALA A 76 -3.25 -0.55 -1.24
N LYS A 77 -2.52 0.55 -1.01
CA LYS A 77 -2.21 1.09 0.34
C LYS A 77 -3.11 2.26 0.73
N ARG A 78 -3.51 3.08 -0.25
CA ARG A 78 -4.27 4.33 -0.05
C ARG A 78 -5.63 4.22 -0.73
N PHE A 79 -6.67 4.07 0.06
CA PHE A 79 -8.06 3.94 -0.41
C PHE A 79 -8.70 5.32 -0.45
N ILE A 80 -8.95 5.83 -1.66
CA ILE A 80 -9.43 7.19 -1.89
C ILE A 80 -10.87 7.07 -2.38
N VAL A 81 -11.81 7.56 -1.57
CA VAL A 81 -13.23 7.23 -1.74
C VAL A 81 -14.05 8.51 -1.81
N HIS A 82 -14.87 8.61 -2.86
CA HIS A 82 -15.76 9.75 -3.04
C HIS A 82 -16.79 9.86 -1.91
N THR A 83 -17.10 11.07 -1.49
CA THR A 83 -17.95 11.40 -0.33
C THR A 83 -19.32 10.71 -0.38
N ASP A 84 -19.92 10.64 -1.56
CA ASP A 84 -21.24 10.03 -1.81
C ASP A 84 -21.31 8.53 -1.48
N VAL A 85 -20.18 7.83 -1.50
CA VAL A 85 -20.09 6.38 -1.27
C VAL A 85 -19.13 6.01 -0.13
N TYR A 86 -18.54 7.00 0.54
CA TYR A 86 -17.50 6.80 1.54
C TYR A 86 -17.96 5.90 2.68
N ASP A 87 -19.06 6.25 3.34
CA ASP A 87 -19.49 5.54 4.55
C ASP A 87 -19.89 4.10 4.23
N ASP A 88 -20.58 3.89 3.10
CA ASP A 88 -20.98 2.57 2.63
C ASP A 88 -19.80 1.69 2.24
N PHE A 89 -18.83 2.22 1.48
CA PHE A 89 -17.64 1.47 1.09
C PHE A 89 -16.75 1.17 2.31
N VAL A 90 -16.43 2.18 3.13
CA VAL A 90 -15.53 2.02 4.28
C VAL A 90 -16.14 1.07 5.29
N GLY A 91 -17.45 1.14 5.54
CA GLY A 91 -18.15 0.19 6.41
C GLY A 91 -17.98 -1.26 5.95
N ARG A 92 -18.20 -1.53 4.64
CA ARG A 92 -18.02 -2.87 4.05
C ARG A 92 -16.57 -3.32 4.09
N PHE A 93 -15.63 -2.45 3.74
CA PHE A 93 -14.21 -2.74 3.71
C PHE A 93 -13.67 -3.07 5.11
N VAL A 94 -14.04 -2.27 6.11
CA VAL A 94 -13.66 -2.51 7.52
C VAL A 94 -14.27 -3.82 8.02
N GLN A 95 -15.56 -4.06 7.77
CA GLN A 95 -16.22 -5.30 8.18
C GLN A 95 -15.55 -6.54 7.61
N LYS A 96 -15.28 -6.55 6.30
CA LYS A 96 -14.65 -7.68 5.61
C LYS A 96 -13.17 -7.84 6.05
N THR A 97 -12.45 -6.74 6.25
CA THR A 97 -11.06 -6.77 6.76
C THR A 97 -10.99 -7.33 8.18
N ALA A 98 -11.90 -6.92 9.06
CA ALA A 98 -11.97 -7.41 10.45
C ALA A 98 -12.38 -8.89 10.54
N ALA A 99 -13.00 -9.44 9.49
CA ALA A 99 -13.39 -10.84 9.43
C ALA A 99 -12.24 -11.79 9.03
N LEU A 100 -11.09 -11.26 8.57
CA LEU A 100 -9.92 -12.06 8.20
C LEU A 100 -9.35 -12.80 9.40
N ARG A 101 -9.08 -14.09 9.23
CA ARG A 101 -8.51 -14.96 10.24
C ARG A 101 -7.00 -14.84 10.26
N VAL A 102 -6.47 -14.29 11.35
CA VAL A 102 -5.02 -14.17 11.58
C VAL A 102 -4.51 -15.42 12.30
N GLY A 103 -3.61 -16.18 11.66
CA GLY A 103 -3.27 -17.53 12.12
C GLY A 103 -1.92 -18.05 11.60
N ASP A 104 -1.62 -19.31 11.96
CA ASP A 104 -0.47 -20.01 11.38
C ASP A 104 -0.74 -20.24 9.88
N PRO A 105 0.19 -19.86 8.97
CA PRO A 105 0.00 -20.06 7.53
C PRO A 105 -0.13 -21.53 7.11
N LEU A 106 0.18 -22.49 7.99
CA LEU A 106 -0.02 -23.93 7.75
C LEU A 106 -1.41 -24.44 8.20
N GLU A 107 -2.20 -23.62 8.90
CA GLU A 107 -3.56 -23.98 9.34
C GLU A 107 -4.60 -23.68 8.26
N ASP A 108 -5.54 -24.62 8.07
CA ASP A 108 -6.65 -24.43 7.14
C ASP A 108 -7.54 -23.26 7.56
N GLY A 109 -7.79 -22.35 6.60
CA GLY A 109 -8.63 -21.18 6.83
C GLY A 109 -7.92 -20.00 7.50
N THR A 110 -6.58 -20.01 7.58
CA THR A 110 -5.81 -18.77 7.82
C THR A 110 -5.88 -17.88 6.59
N ASP A 111 -6.32 -16.64 6.77
CA ASP A 111 -6.36 -15.63 5.72
C ASP A 111 -5.08 -14.76 5.72
N VAL A 112 -4.55 -14.45 6.92
CA VAL A 112 -3.37 -13.58 7.11
C VAL A 112 -2.41 -14.21 8.11
N GLY A 113 -1.16 -14.39 7.69
CA GLY A 113 -0.07 -14.91 8.50
C GLY A 113 0.79 -13.82 9.15
N PRO A 114 1.96 -14.18 9.72
CA PRO A 114 2.92 -13.20 10.19
C PRO A 114 3.59 -12.47 9.01
N VAL A 115 4.03 -11.24 9.22
CA VAL A 115 4.94 -10.57 8.28
C VAL A 115 6.31 -11.25 8.32
N ALA A 116 7.12 -11.05 7.28
CA ALA A 116 8.28 -11.88 7.00
C ALA A 116 9.47 -11.65 7.93
N THR A 117 9.50 -10.53 8.67
CA THR A 117 10.62 -10.17 9.57
C THR A 117 10.12 -9.45 10.81
N GLU A 118 10.88 -9.53 11.91
CA GLU A 118 10.60 -8.76 13.12
C GLU A 118 10.62 -7.26 12.86
N SER A 119 11.66 -6.77 12.17
CA SER A 119 11.80 -5.35 11.86
C SER A 119 10.66 -4.83 10.99
N GLY A 120 10.12 -5.65 10.08
CA GLY A 120 8.95 -5.28 9.30
C GLY A 120 7.69 -5.12 10.16
N ARG A 121 7.48 -5.98 11.17
CA ARG A 121 6.39 -5.80 12.14
C ARG A 121 6.56 -4.52 12.94
N ASP A 122 7.77 -4.27 13.42
CA ASP A 122 8.06 -3.12 14.28
C ASP A 122 7.93 -1.80 13.52
N GLU A 123 8.40 -1.75 12.26
CA GLU A 123 8.21 -0.60 11.37
C GLU A 123 6.73 -0.30 11.12
N LEU A 124 5.90 -1.32 10.91
CA LEU A 124 4.44 -1.15 10.80
C LEU A 124 3.85 -0.58 12.10
N ALA A 125 4.29 -1.08 13.27
CA ALA A 125 3.84 -0.58 14.56
C ALA A 125 4.22 0.89 14.76
N GLU A 126 5.43 1.29 14.36
CA GLU A 126 5.89 2.68 14.41
C GLU A 126 5.09 3.60 13.48
N LEU A 127 4.85 3.17 12.24
CA LEU A 127 4.07 3.94 11.26
C LEU A 127 2.63 4.17 11.74
N VAL A 128 1.99 3.12 12.26
CA VAL A 128 0.63 3.22 12.81
C VAL A 128 0.62 4.05 14.10
N GLY A 129 1.62 3.88 14.96
CA GLY A 129 1.78 4.68 16.18
C GLY A 129 1.90 6.18 15.90
N ASP A 130 2.76 6.58 14.96
CA ASP A 130 2.92 7.98 14.52
C ASP A 130 1.59 8.57 14.03
N ALA A 131 0.83 7.82 13.22
CA ALA A 131 -0.46 8.28 12.73
C ALA A 131 -1.48 8.46 13.87
N ILE A 132 -1.56 7.51 14.81
CA ILE A 132 -2.45 7.60 15.97
C ILE A 132 -2.09 8.80 16.85
N GLU A 133 -0.81 9.00 17.14
CA GLU A 133 -0.32 10.15 17.93
C GLU A 133 -0.67 11.49 17.28
N ARG A 134 -0.77 11.53 15.95
CA ARG A 134 -1.16 12.70 15.15
C ARG A 134 -2.67 12.82 14.89
N GLY A 135 -3.48 11.93 15.46
CA GLY A 135 -4.95 12.01 15.42
C GLY A 135 -5.64 11.15 14.38
N ALA A 136 -4.94 10.19 13.76
CA ALA A 136 -5.59 9.19 12.92
C ALA A 136 -6.54 8.31 13.75
N GLN A 137 -7.64 7.90 13.12
CA GLN A 137 -8.61 7.00 13.73
C GLN A 137 -8.34 5.56 13.30
N VAL A 138 -8.23 4.65 14.27
CA VAL A 138 -8.22 3.21 14.02
C VAL A 138 -9.64 2.71 13.79
N LEU A 139 -9.91 2.16 12.60
CA LEU A 139 -11.22 1.58 12.27
C LEU A 139 -11.26 0.07 12.53
N THR A 140 -10.12 -0.62 12.41
CA THR A 140 -9.91 -2.01 12.85
C THR A 140 -8.40 -2.28 13.00
N GLY A 141 -8.03 -3.29 13.78
CA GLY A 141 -6.63 -3.69 14.02
C GLY A 141 -5.87 -2.65 14.86
N GLY A 142 -4.67 -2.28 14.39
CA GLY A 142 -3.91 -1.14 14.91
C GLY A 142 -2.98 -1.42 16.10
N SER A 143 -2.84 -2.66 16.53
CA SER A 143 -1.92 -3.02 17.63
C SER A 143 -1.26 -4.38 17.42
N VAL A 144 0.00 -4.47 17.86
CA VAL A 144 0.74 -5.74 17.84
C VAL A 144 0.11 -6.70 18.85
N PRO A 145 -0.29 -7.92 18.44
CA PRO A 145 -0.91 -8.87 19.33
C PRO A 145 0.12 -9.46 20.31
N ASP A 146 -0.31 -9.71 21.55
CA ASP A 146 0.49 -10.41 22.55
C ASP A 146 0.55 -11.92 22.24
N ARG A 147 1.36 -12.28 21.24
CA ARG A 147 1.59 -13.67 20.83
C ARG A 147 2.97 -13.86 20.20
N PRO A 148 3.52 -15.09 20.19
CA PRO A 148 4.76 -15.39 19.49
C PRO A 148 4.62 -15.17 17.97
N GLY A 149 5.73 -14.77 17.34
CA GLY A 149 5.83 -14.53 15.90
C GLY A 149 5.68 -13.05 15.51
N TRP A 150 5.82 -12.77 14.22
CA TRP A 150 5.83 -11.40 13.69
C TRP A 150 4.45 -11.02 13.13
N PHE A 151 3.42 -11.13 13.96
CA PHE A 151 2.06 -10.84 13.55
C PHE A 151 1.77 -9.34 13.62
N TYR A 152 1.10 -8.84 12.58
CA TYR A 152 0.46 -7.52 12.59
C TYR A 152 -0.95 -7.68 12.02
N PRO A 153 -2.02 -7.31 12.76
CA PRO A 153 -3.38 -7.58 12.31
C PRO A 153 -3.73 -6.68 11.12
N PRO A 154 -4.62 -7.13 10.21
CA PRO A 154 -5.23 -6.27 9.22
C PRO A 154 -5.78 -5.00 9.85
N THR A 155 -5.25 -3.86 9.41
CA THR A 155 -5.45 -2.56 10.04
C THR A 155 -5.97 -1.57 9.01
N VAL A 156 -6.99 -0.79 9.38
CA VAL A 156 -7.54 0.29 8.56
C VAL A 156 -7.55 1.57 9.37
N LEU A 157 -6.92 2.61 8.85
CA LEU A 157 -6.84 3.93 9.48
C LEU A 157 -7.57 4.98 8.63
N ALA A 158 -8.29 5.88 9.29
CA ALA A 158 -8.90 7.06 8.68
C ALA A 158 -8.29 8.35 9.25
N GLY A 159 -8.54 9.47 8.57
CA GLY A 159 -8.09 10.78 9.01
C GLY A 159 -6.59 11.00 8.81
N ILE A 160 -6.00 10.36 7.79
CA ILE A 160 -4.59 10.53 7.48
C ILE A 160 -4.34 11.91 6.88
N THR A 161 -3.32 12.59 7.40
CA THR A 161 -2.90 13.92 6.94
C THR A 161 -1.47 13.89 6.39
N ARG A 162 -1.08 14.93 5.65
CA ARG A 162 0.27 15.06 5.07
C ARG A 162 1.40 15.10 6.11
N ASP A 163 1.08 15.39 7.36
CA ASP A 163 2.04 15.44 8.47
C ASP A 163 2.31 14.06 9.10
N MET A 164 1.56 13.03 8.69
CA MET A 164 1.73 11.65 9.17
C MET A 164 2.66 10.88 8.23
N ARG A 165 3.54 10.05 8.79
CA ARG A 165 4.48 9.23 7.99
C ARG A 165 3.77 8.37 6.97
N LEU A 166 2.64 7.76 7.34
CA LEU A 166 1.82 6.91 6.47
C LEU A 166 1.28 7.60 5.20
N PHE A 167 1.32 8.93 5.11
CA PHE A 167 0.98 9.63 3.88
C PHE A 167 2.08 9.51 2.81
N GLN A 168 3.37 9.49 3.21
CA GLN A 168 4.52 9.52 2.30
C GLN A 168 5.36 8.23 2.32
N GLU A 169 5.28 7.43 3.37
CA GLU A 169 6.07 6.22 3.53
C GLU A 169 5.28 4.96 3.13
N GLU A 170 5.99 3.93 2.65
CA GLU A 170 5.39 2.65 2.29
C GLU A 170 5.12 1.80 3.53
N ALA A 171 3.84 1.51 3.80
CA ALA A 171 3.47 0.45 4.74
C ALA A 171 3.52 -0.92 4.05
N PHE A 172 4.66 -1.62 4.15
CA PHE A 172 4.86 -2.94 3.53
C PHE A 172 4.26 -4.08 4.39
N GLY A 173 2.94 -4.00 4.63
CA GLY A 173 2.19 -4.93 5.47
C GLY A 173 0.68 -4.74 5.35
N PRO A 174 -0.13 -5.36 6.23
CA PRO A 174 -1.58 -5.36 6.12
C PRO A 174 -2.19 -4.10 6.74
N VAL A 175 -1.71 -2.92 6.33
CA VAL A 175 -2.15 -1.61 6.84
C VAL A 175 -2.70 -0.78 5.67
N ALA A 176 -3.96 -0.38 5.77
CA ALA A 176 -4.66 0.47 4.82
C ALA A 176 -4.93 1.86 5.41
N THR A 177 -4.89 2.86 4.55
CA THR A 177 -5.31 4.23 4.87
C THR A 177 -6.53 4.60 4.01
N VAL A 178 -7.54 5.24 4.58
CA VAL A 178 -8.74 5.70 3.86
C VAL A 178 -8.80 7.23 3.84
N TYR A 179 -9.13 7.78 2.68
CA TYR A 179 -9.26 9.22 2.39
C TYR A 179 -10.65 9.49 1.83
N ARG A 180 -11.30 10.53 2.35
CA ARG A 180 -12.56 11.05 1.79
C ARG A 180 -12.24 12.19 0.84
N VAL A 181 -12.85 12.18 -0.34
CA VAL A 181 -12.72 13.23 -1.35
C VAL A 181 -14.07 13.65 -1.90
N ASP A 182 -14.22 14.90 -2.32
CA ASP A 182 -15.47 15.45 -2.84
C ASP A 182 -15.49 15.54 -4.38
N SER A 183 -14.40 15.12 -5.04
CA SER A 183 -14.27 15.15 -6.50
C SER A 183 -13.21 14.17 -7.03
N ARG A 184 -13.29 13.86 -8.33
CA ARG A 184 -12.24 13.09 -9.03
C ARG A 184 -10.92 13.86 -9.12
N GLU A 185 -10.96 15.18 -9.19
CA GLU A 185 -9.80 16.06 -9.18
C GLU A 185 -9.03 15.93 -7.87
N GLU A 186 -9.71 16.03 -6.74
CA GLU A 186 -9.12 15.81 -5.41
C GLU A 186 -8.62 14.36 -5.25
N ALA A 187 -9.33 13.38 -5.83
CA ALA A 187 -8.87 11.99 -5.82
C ALA A 187 -7.50 11.83 -6.49
N VAL A 188 -7.30 12.45 -7.66
CA VAL A 188 -5.99 12.46 -8.35
C VAL A 188 -4.95 13.25 -7.58
N GLU A 189 -5.30 14.39 -6.99
CA GLU A 189 -4.37 15.17 -6.18
C GLU A 189 -3.81 14.36 -5.02
N ILE A 190 -4.64 13.58 -4.33
CA ILE A 190 -4.17 12.67 -3.28
C ILE A 190 -3.40 11.50 -3.88
N ALA A 191 -3.91 10.87 -4.94
CA ALA A 191 -3.27 9.72 -5.59
C ALA A 191 -1.83 10.03 -6.01
N ASN A 192 -1.59 11.19 -6.62
CA ASN A 192 -0.28 11.62 -7.13
C ASN A 192 0.57 12.36 -6.07
N ALA A 193 0.11 12.50 -4.82
CA ALA A 193 0.81 13.24 -3.77
C ALA A 193 2.05 12.54 -3.17
N THR A 194 2.52 11.46 -3.78
CA THR A 194 3.62 10.62 -3.27
C THR A 194 4.77 10.56 -4.27
N THR A 195 5.96 10.19 -3.81
CA THR A 195 7.09 9.92 -4.72
C THR A 195 7.03 8.55 -5.39
N PHE A 196 6.04 7.72 -5.04
CA PHE A 196 5.78 6.43 -5.66
C PHE A 196 4.86 6.57 -6.88
N GLY A 197 4.98 5.61 -7.79
CA GLY A 197 4.11 5.42 -8.95
C GLY A 197 4.43 4.06 -9.55
N LEU A 198 3.73 3.02 -9.09
CA LEU A 198 3.96 1.64 -9.54
C LEU A 198 2.69 0.99 -10.11
N SER A 199 1.57 1.12 -9.41
CA SER A 199 0.28 0.67 -9.90
C SER A 199 -0.85 1.46 -9.23
N SER A 200 -2.04 1.38 -9.82
CA SER A 200 -3.26 2.01 -9.31
C SER A 200 -4.49 1.19 -9.68
N SER A 201 -5.60 1.44 -8.99
CA SER A 201 -6.90 0.86 -9.34
C SER A 201 -8.00 1.90 -9.23
N LEU A 202 -8.95 1.83 -10.16
CA LEU A 202 -10.13 2.68 -10.22
C LEU A 202 -11.38 1.80 -10.24
N TRP A 203 -12.35 2.18 -9.41
CA TRP A 203 -13.68 1.61 -9.37
C TRP A 203 -14.68 2.67 -9.77
N SER A 204 -15.20 2.51 -10.99
CA SER A 204 -16.26 3.33 -11.58
C SER A 204 -16.93 2.50 -12.68
N SER A 205 -18.16 2.86 -13.04
CA SER A 205 -18.83 2.38 -14.25
C SER A 205 -19.16 3.51 -15.25
N ASP A 206 -18.60 4.69 -15.02
CA ASP A 206 -18.70 5.84 -15.94
C ASP A 206 -17.47 5.86 -16.86
N ASP A 207 -17.69 5.65 -18.16
CA ASP A 207 -16.62 5.56 -19.16
C ASP A 207 -15.82 6.87 -19.29
N ASP A 208 -16.49 8.03 -19.21
CA ASP A 208 -15.82 9.34 -19.31
C ASP A 208 -14.97 9.60 -18.06
N GLU A 209 -15.42 9.14 -16.90
CA GLU A 209 -14.65 9.19 -15.66
C GLU A 209 -13.43 8.25 -15.72
N ILE A 210 -13.60 7.04 -16.25
CA ILE A 210 -12.52 6.06 -16.41
C ILE A 210 -11.42 6.60 -17.33
N ASP A 211 -11.77 7.08 -18.52
CA ASP A 211 -10.81 7.66 -19.47
C ASP A 211 -10.09 8.86 -18.84
N TRP A 212 -10.82 9.68 -18.08
CA TRP A 212 -10.23 10.84 -17.39
C TRP A 212 -9.15 10.45 -16.37
N PHE A 213 -9.36 9.38 -15.60
CA PHE A 213 -8.39 8.88 -14.61
C PHE A 213 -7.20 8.17 -15.28
N ILE A 214 -7.43 7.41 -16.37
CA ILE A 214 -6.35 6.76 -17.14
C ILE A 214 -5.29 7.78 -17.57
N ASP A 215 -5.72 8.96 -17.98
CA ASP A 215 -4.82 10.04 -18.43
C ASP A 215 -4.06 10.75 -17.28
N ARG A 216 -4.45 10.54 -16.01
CA ARG A 216 -4.07 11.42 -14.90
C ARG A 216 -3.45 10.73 -13.68
N LEU A 217 -3.67 9.44 -13.49
CA LEU A 217 -3.00 8.71 -12.43
C LEU A 217 -1.53 8.49 -12.78
N GLU A 218 -0.64 9.00 -11.92
CA GLU A 218 0.81 8.84 -12.06
C GLU A 218 1.27 7.56 -11.37
N ALA A 219 0.78 6.43 -11.89
CA ALA A 219 1.12 5.09 -11.44
C ALA A 219 2.14 4.41 -12.35
#